data_AF-A0A7X7H4I1-F1
#
_entry.id   AF-A0A7X7H4I1-F1
#
_cell.length_a   1.000
_cell.length_b   1.000
_cell.length_c   1.000
_cell.angle_alpha   90.00
_cell.angle_beta   90.00
_cell.angle_gamma   90.00
#
_symmetry.space_group_name_H-M   'P 1'
#
loop_
_entity.id
_entity.type
_entity.pdbx_description
1 polymer ?
#
loop_
_entity_poly.entity_id
_entity_poly.type
_entity_poly.pdbx_seq_one_letter_code
_entity_poly.pdbx_strand_id
1 'polypeptide(L)'
;MKRLISMITLAMVLVVGAEAKQLYVSDQLEAPVRAGSGDSFRIQKMLDSGTPVEEISRRGQFVQIRYSGGVTGWMHQRFLMDEPVARDLVEKAREDLKAVETYKTKITEQESIIKTLESELAESKTAQEQLESRITEIMKTSESIFKIDEQNKVLTKENHQLDVDLKALQ
;
A
#
# COMPACT_ATOMS: atom_id res chain seq x y z
N MET A 1 -72.28 -17.14 28.29
CA MET A 1 -70.93 -16.53 28.39
C MET A 1 -69.82 -17.49 28.86
N LYS A 2 -70.09 -18.56 29.63
CA LYS A 2 -69.03 -19.48 30.10
C LYS A 2 -68.51 -20.50 29.07
N ARG A 3 -69.30 -20.82 28.03
CA ARG A 3 -68.90 -21.78 26.97
C ARG A 3 -68.08 -21.17 25.84
N LEU A 4 -68.20 -19.87 25.59
CA LEU A 4 -67.35 -19.15 24.63
C LEU A 4 -65.93 -18.95 25.16
N ILE A 5 -65.78 -18.67 26.46
CA ILE A 5 -64.48 -18.47 27.12
C ILE A 5 -63.69 -19.78 27.19
N SER A 6 -64.37 -20.92 27.38
CA SER A 6 -63.73 -22.23 27.46
C SER A 6 -63.26 -22.81 26.11
N MET A 7 -63.73 -22.28 24.98
CA MET A 7 -63.40 -22.81 23.65
C MET A 7 -62.30 -21.99 22.97
N ILE A 8 -62.16 -20.70 23.32
CA ILE A 8 -61.04 -19.84 22.91
C ILE A 8 -59.74 -20.22 23.65
N THR A 9 -59.85 -20.72 24.89
CA THR A 9 -58.69 -21.21 25.65
C THR A 9 -58.22 -22.61 25.23
N LEU A 10 -59.08 -23.40 24.57
CA LEU A 10 -58.77 -24.79 24.19
C LEU A 10 -57.94 -24.95 22.91
N ALA A 11 -57.85 -23.96 22.03
CA ALA A 11 -57.13 -24.12 20.75
C ALA A 11 -55.90 -23.23 20.57
N MET A 12 -55.76 -22.15 21.38
CA MET A 12 -54.56 -21.29 21.38
C MET A 12 -53.30 -22.00 21.92
N VAL A 13 -53.46 -23.17 22.55
CA VAL A 13 -52.35 -23.94 23.15
C VAL A 13 -51.66 -24.89 22.14
N LEU A 14 -52.11 -24.91 20.88
CA LEU A 14 -51.42 -25.64 19.79
C LEU A 14 -50.50 -24.73 18.97
N VAL A 15 -49.76 -23.82 19.63
CA VAL A 15 -48.59 -23.21 19.01
C VAL A 15 -47.49 -24.25 18.99
N VAL A 16 -47.42 -24.96 17.87
CA VAL A 16 -46.30 -25.82 17.47
C VAL A 16 -45.04 -24.97 17.50
N GLY A 17 -44.22 -25.14 18.53
CA GLY A 17 -42.85 -24.66 18.55
C GLY A 17 -42.04 -25.45 17.54
N ALA A 18 -41.95 -24.96 16.31
CA ALA A 18 -40.89 -25.36 15.41
C ALA A 18 -39.58 -24.78 15.98
N GLU A 19 -38.95 -25.53 16.88
CA GLU A 19 -37.54 -25.35 17.24
C GLU A 19 -36.73 -25.51 15.95
N ALA A 20 -36.40 -24.38 15.32
CA ALA A 20 -35.44 -24.37 14.23
C ALA A 20 -34.09 -24.72 14.83
N LYS A 21 -33.76 -26.02 14.81
CA LYS A 21 -32.45 -26.51 15.19
C LYS A 21 -31.43 -25.95 14.21
N GLN A 22 -30.77 -24.87 14.59
CA GLN A 22 -29.66 -24.33 13.83
C GLN A 22 -28.51 -25.33 13.88
N LEU A 23 -28.23 -25.92 12.73
CA LEU A 23 -27.13 -26.85 12.52
C LEU A 23 -26.05 -26.09 11.74
N TYR A 24 -24.80 -26.29 12.14
CA TYR A 24 -23.64 -25.84 11.39
C TYR A 24 -23.06 -27.04 10.64
N VAL A 25 -22.56 -26.81 9.43
CA VAL A 25 -21.77 -27.83 8.72
C VAL A 25 -20.58 -28.17 9.61
N SER A 26 -20.43 -29.46 9.95
CA SER A 26 -19.32 -29.94 10.74
C SER A 26 -18.03 -29.75 9.93
N ASP A 27 -17.08 -29.01 10.48
CA ASP A 27 -15.68 -29.02 10.07
C ASP A 27 -15.09 -30.41 10.35
N GLN A 28 -15.40 -31.42 9.53
CA GLN A 28 -14.57 -32.62 9.50
C GLN A 28 -13.29 -32.29 8.71
N LEU A 29 -12.44 -31.52 9.39
CA LEU A 29 -11.13 -31.04 8.97
C LEU A 29 -10.03 -32.09 9.21
N GLU A 30 -10.38 -33.31 9.62
CA GLU A 30 -9.43 -34.32 10.06
C GLU A 30 -9.31 -35.46 9.05
N ALA A 31 -8.16 -35.56 8.39
CA ALA A 31 -7.84 -36.61 7.45
C ALA A 31 -7.14 -37.78 8.17
N PRO A 32 -7.68 -39.02 8.10
CA PRO A 32 -7.08 -40.16 8.76
C PRO A 32 -5.81 -40.62 8.05
N VAL A 33 -4.71 -40.67 8.81
CA VAL A 33 -3.48 -41.36 8.44
C VAL A 33 -3.56 -42.78 8.95
N ARG A 34 -3.40 -43.76 8.06
CA ARG A 34 -3.53 -45.18 8.33
C ARG A 34 -2.19 -45.90 8.22
N ALA A 35 -2.07 -47.03 8.92
CA ALA A 35 -0.86 -47.86 8.87
C ALA A 35 -0.60 -48.55 7.52
N GLY A 36 -1.60 -48.61 6.61
CA GLY A 36 -1.49 -49.28 5.32
C GLY A 36 -2.46 -48.74 4.27
N SER A 37 -2.28 -49.15 3.02
CA SER A 37 -2.99 -48.66 1.83
C SER A 37 -4.40 -49.27 1.68
N GLY A 38 -5.27 -49.04 2.66
CA GLY A 38 -6.65 -49.54 2.65
C GLY A 38 -7.48 -49.11 3.86
N ASP A 39 -8.80 -49.16 3.76
CA ASP A 39 -9.72 -48.71 4.83
C ASP A 39 -9.76 -49.66 6.05
N SER A 40 -9.32 -50.90 5.88
CA SER A 40 -9.21 -51.91 6.94
C SER A 40 -8.02 -51.69 7.87
N PHE A 41 -7.05 -50.85 7.50
CA PHE A 41 -5.87 -50.56 8.33
C PHE A 41 -6.20 -49.57 9.44
N ARG A 42 -5.62 -49.80 10.62
CA ARG A 42 -5.78 -48.93 11.80
C ARG A 42 -5.35 -47.49 11.49
N ILE A 43 -6.15 -46.53 11.97
CA ILE A 43 -5.82 -45.10 11.98
C ILE A 43 -4.73 -44.86 13.02
N GLN A 44 -3.60 -44.30 12.59
CA GLN A 44 -2.47 -43.91 13.43
C GLN A 44 -2.64 -42.50 13.97
N LYS A 45 -3.16 -41.58 13.16
CA LYS A 45 -3.31 -40.17 13.49
C LYS A 45 -4.40 -39.53 12.63
N MET A 46 -5.04 -38.49 13.15
CA MET A 46 -5.83 -37.54 12.38
C MET A 46 -4.98 -36.29 12.12
N LEU A 47 -4.92 -35.84 10.87
CA LEU A 47 -4.24 -34.60 10.49
C LEU A 47 -5.26 -33.53 10.17
N ASP A 48 -5.03 -32.32 10.68
CA ASP A 48 -5.87 -31.16 10.38
C ASP A 48 -5.71 -30.73 8.92
N SER A 49 -6.78 -30.19 8.33
CA SER A 49 -6.75 -29.63 6.98
C SER A 49 -5.72 -28.51 6.88
N GLY A 50 -4.99 -28.49 5.76
CA GLY A 50 -3.89 -27.56 5.54
C GLY A 50 -2.56 -28.01 6.17
N THR A 51 -2.53 -29.15 6.88
CA THR A 51 -1.26 -29.73 7.32
C THR A 51 -0.40 -30.07 6.09
N PRO A 52 0.83 -29.51 5.96
CA PRO A 52 1.71 -29.84 4.86
C PRO A 52 2.24 -31.27 5.01
N VAL A 53 2.22 -32.02 3.92
CA VAL A 53 2.67 -33.42 3.86
C VAL A 53 3.46 -33.66 2.58
N GLU A 54 4.38 -34.61 2.61
CA GLU A 54 5.19 -34.98 1.45
C GLU A 54 4.76 -36.35 0.91
N GLU A 55 4.49 -36.45 -0.39
CA GLU A 55 4.21 -37.75 -1.04
C GLU A 55 5.50 -38.57 -1.18
N ILE A 56 5.46 -39.82 -0.72
CA ILE A 56 6.56 -40.80 -0.82
C ILE A 56 6.26 -41.83 -1.91
N SER A 57 5.05 -42.39 -1.92
CA SER A 57 4.63 -43.41 -2.89
C SER A 57 3.12 -43.48 -3.03
N ARG A 58 2.63 -44.14 -4.08
CA ARG A 58 1.19 -44.28 -4.35
C ARG A 58 0.82 -45.73 -4.63
N ARG A 59 -0.29 -46.19 -4.06
CA ARG A 59 -0.87 -47.52 -4.27
C ARG A 59 -2.39 -47.41 -4.40
N GLY A 60 -2.88 -47.51 -5.64
CA GLY A 60 -4.30 -47.34 -5.93
C GLY A 60 -4.78 -45.94 -5.52
N GLN A 61 -5.81 -45.89 -4.68
CA GLN A 61 -6.40 -44.64 -4.17
C GLN A 61 -5.71 -44.10 -2.91
N PHE A 62 -4.67 -44.78 -2.42
CA PHE A 62 -3.94 -44.40 -1.22
C PHE A 62 -2.54 -43.90 -1.56
N VAL A 63 -2.12 -42.86 -0.86
CA VAL A 63 -0.82 -42.21 -0.98
C VAL A 63 -0.10 -42.36 0.35
N GLN A 64 1.13 -42.84 0.29
CA GLN A 64 2.02 -42.84 1.44
C GLN A 64 2.61 -41.45 1.58
N ILE A 65 2.39 -40.85 2.74
CA ILE A 65 2.82 -39.49 3.06
C ILE A 65 3.83 -39.50 4.21
N ARG A 66 4.72 -38.51 4.22
CA ARG A 66 5.54 -38.13 5.37
C ARG A 66 5.00 -36.83 5.95
N TYR A 67 4.78 -36.80 7.26
CA TYR A 67 4.29 -35.64 7.99
C TYR A 67 5.16 -35.39 9.24
N SER A 68 4.85 -34.34 10.00
CA SER A 68 5.66 -33.78 11.09
C SER A 68 6.48 -34.79 11.88
N GLY A 69 7.79 -34.54 12.00
CA GLY A 69 8.73 -35.40 12.73
C GLY A 69 9.23 -36.62 11.95
N GLY A 70 9.01 -36.67 10.63
CA GLY A 70 9.48 -37.77 9.77
C GLY A 70 8.61 -39.03 9.84
N VAL A 71 7.45 -38.95 10.48
CA VAL A 71 6.51 -40.07 10.59
C VAL A 71 5.85 -40.32 9.24
N THR A 72 5.65 -41.60 8.90
CA THR A 72 5.03 -41.99 7.63
C THR A 72 3.73 -42.74 7.87
N GLY A 73 2.80 -42.62 6.92
CA GLY A 73 1.54 -43.34 6.93
C GLY A 73 0.81 -43.19 5.60
N TRP A 74 -0.36 -43.82 5.48
CA TRP A 74 -1.15 -43.87 4.25
C TRP A 74 -2.41 -43.03 4.40
N MET A 75 -2.68 -42.18 3.41
CA MET A 75 -3.88 -41.35 3.34
C MET A 75 -4.59 -41.56 2.00
N HIS A 76 -5.92 -41.49 1.99
CA HIS A 76 -6.68 -41.59 0.75
C HIS A 76 -6.50 -40.30 -0.06
N GLN A 77 -6.28 -40.41 -1.38
CA GLN A 77 -5.95 -39.26 -2.24
C GLN A 77 -6.98 -38.13 -2.21
N ARG A 78 -8.26 -38.45 -1.94
CA ARG A 78 -9.35 -37.46 -1.78
C ARG A 78 -9.13 -36.40 -0.69
N PHE A 79 -8.22 -36.67 0.25
CA PHE A 79 -7.87 -35.74 1.33
C PHE A 79 -6.60 -34.95 1.03
N LEU A 80 -5.95 -35.21 -0.10
CA LEU A 80 -4.75 -34.52 -0.54
C LEU A 80 -5.12 -33.55 -1.67
N MET A 81 -4.52 -32.38 -1.64
CA MET A 81 -4.66 -31.33 -2.65
C MET A 81 -3.26 -30.83 -2.99
N ASP A 82 -3.07 -30.46 -4.25
CA ASP A 82 -1.79 -29.93 -4.75
C ASP A 82 -1.61 -28.45 -4.37
N GLU A 83 -2.71 -27.77 -4.02
CA GLU A 83 -2.74 -26.36 -3.65
C GLU A 83 -2.99 -26.18 -2.13
N PRO A 84 -2.47 -25.09 -1.53
CA PRO A 84 -2.77 -24.74 -0.15
C PRO A 84 -4.27 -24.59 0.11
N VAL A 85 -4.67 -24.79 1.37
CA VAL A 85 -6.08 -24.63 1.75
C VAL A 85 -6.55 -23.18 1.55
N ALA A 86 -7.84 -23.03 1.24
CA ALA A 86 -8.44 -21.74 0.96
C ALA A 86 -8.22 -20.70 2.07
N ARG A 87 -8.16 -21.12 3.34
CA ARG A 87 -7.85 -20.22 4.47
C ARG A 87 -6.49 -19.55 4.29
N ASP A 88 -5.46 -20.33 4.03
CA ASP A 88 -4.09 -19.84 3.92
C ASP A 88 -3.94 -18.94 2.67
N LEU A 89 -4.65 -19.26 1.58
CA LEU A 89 -4.73 -18.39 0.40
C LEU A 89 -5.40 -17.04 0.71
N VAL A 90 -6.48 -17.04 1.50
CA VAL A 90 -7.18 -15.82 1.91
C VAL A 90 -6.31 -14.98 2.84
N GLU A 91 -5.61 -15.60 3.79
CA GLU A 91 -4.66 -14.90 4.65
C GLU A 91 -3.56 -14.25 3.85
N LYS A 92 -2.93 -14.99 2.94
CA LYS A 92 -1.92 -14.45 2.02
C LYS A 92 -2.46 -13.31 1.16
N ALA A 93 -3.64 -13.47 0.58
CA ALA A 93 -4.27 -12.41 -0.23
C ALA A 93 -4.56 -11.14 0.58
N ARG A 94 -4.91 -11.27 1.87
CA ARG A 94 -5.10 -10.12 2.77
C ARG A 94 -3.77 -9.44 3.11
N GLU A 95 -2.70 -10.21 3.32
CA GLU A 95 -1.35 -9.67 3.51
C GLU A 95 -0.88 -8.91 2.27
N ASP A 96 -1.04 -9.51 1.09
CA ASP A 96 -0.71 -8.89 -0.20
C ASP A 96 -1.53 -7.61 -0.42
N LEU A 97 -2.83 -7.62 -0.12
CA LEU A 97 -3.69 -6.44 -0.22
C LEU A 97 -3.20 -5.30 0.69
N LYS A 98 -2.86 -5.61 1.94
CA LYS A 98 -2.31 -4.63 2.88
C LYS A 98 -0.99 -4.05 2.40
N ALA A 99 -0.13 -4.87 1.81
CA ALA A 99 1.12 -4.41 1.22
C ALA A 99 0.84 -3.46 0.04
N VAL A 100 -0.07 -3.82 -0.87
CA VAL A 100 -0.49 -2.99 -2.01
C VAL A 100 -1.08 -1.65 -1.54
N GLU A 101 -1.94 -1.64 -0.53
CA GLU A 101 -2.48 -0.41 0.05
C GLU A 101 -1.37 0.49 0.62
N THR A 102 -0.38 -0.11 1.30
CA THR A 102 0.79 0.61 1.82
C THR A 102 1.66 1.20 0.70
N TYR A 103 1.84 0.48 -0.41
CA TYR A 103 2.56 1.03 -1.57
C TYR A 103 1.78 2.15 -2.24
N LYS A 104 0.45 2.03 -2.34
CA LYS A 104 -0.41 3.06 -2.92
C LYS A 104 -0.33 4.37 -2.13
N THR A 105 -0.37 4.31 -0.79
CA THR A 105 -0.23 5.53 0.04
C THR A 105 1.13 6.19 -0.15
N LYS A 106 2.22 5.40 -0.19
CA LYS A 106 3.57 5.92 -0.47
C LYS A 106 3.68 6.56 -1.85
N ILE A 107 3.06 5.97 -2.87
CA ILE A 107 3.05 6.55 -4.23
C ILE A 107 2.32 7.89 -4.23
N THR A 108 1.13 7.98 -3.62
CA THR A 108 0.40 9.25 -3.53
C THR A 108 1.17 10.31 -2.75
N GLU A 109 1.89 9.92 -1.69
CA GLU A 109 2.78 10.83 -0.96
C GLU A 109 3.94 11.32 -1.84
N GLN A 110 4.61 10.41 -2.55
CA GLN A 110 5.69 10.75 -3.48
C GLN A 110 5.22 11.65 -4.62
N GLU A 111 4.03 11.43 -5.18
CA GLU A 111 3.42 12.30 -6.19
C GLU A 111 3.21 13.71 -5.64
N SER A 112 2.75 13.85 -4.40
CA SER A 112 2.61 15.16 -3.74
C SER A 112 3.96 15.85 -3.52
N ILE A 113 4.99 15.09 -3.13
CA ILE A 113 6.35 15.61 -2.94
C ILE A 113 6.93 16.08 -4.29
N ILE A 114 6.81 15.27 -5.35
CA ILE A 114 7.29 15.61 -6.69
C ILE A 114 6.63 16.90 -7.17
N LYS A 115 5.31 17.02 -7.03
CA LYS A 115 4.58 18.24 -7.40
C LYS A 115 5.08 19.48 -6.64
N THR A 116 5.42 19.32 -5.36
CA THR A 116 5.95 20.41 -4.53
C THR A 116 7.36 20.80 -5.01
N LEU A 117 8.24 19.81 -5.23
CA LEU A 117 9.59 20.03 -5.74
C LEU A 117 9.58 20.67 -7.14
N GLU A 118 8.64 20.30 -8.01
CA GLU A 118 8.47 20.94 -9.31
C GLU A 118 8.10 22.43 -9.19
N SER A 119 7.22 22.77 -8.25
CA SER A 119 6.87 24.17 -7.95
C SER A 119 8.07 24.95 -7.42
N GLU A 120 8.78 24.40 -6.43
CA GLU A 120 9.98 25.03 -5.87
C GLU A 120 11.09 25.21 -6.91
N LEU A 121 11.27 24.24 -7.80
CA LEU A 121 12.24 24.31 -8.89
C LEU A 121 11.87 25.42 -9.89
N ALA A 122 10.59 25.57 -10.22
CA ALA A 122 10.11 26.63 -11.10
C ALA A 122 10.31 28.03 -10.48
N GLU A 123 10.02 28.17 -9.18
CA GLU A 123 10.26 29.41 -8.43
C GLU A 123 11.74 29.75 -8.34
N SER A 124 12.58 28.77 -8.01
CA SER A 124 14.04 28.94 -7.93
C SER A 124 14.64 29.36 -9.27
N LYS A 125 14.19 28.75 -10.37
CA LYS A 125 14.62 29.12 -11.72
C LYS A 125 14.22 30.54 -12.08
N THR A 126 12.99 30.94 -11.74
CA THR A 126 12.52 32.32 -11.96
C THR A 126 13.36 33.32 -11.15
N ALA A 127 13.67 33.01 -9.90
CA ALA A 127 14.52 33.83 -9.06
C ALA A 127 15.96 33.95 -9.63
N GLN A 128 16.49 32.87 -10.19
CA GLN A 128 17.80 32.88 -10.86
C GLN A 128 17.78 33.80 -12.10
N GLU A 129 16.78 33.68 -12.97
CA GLU A 129 16.64 34.54 -14.15
C GLU A 129 16.52 36.03 -13.76
N GLN A 130 15.79 36.34 -12.68
CA GLN A 130 15.70 37.69 -12.14
C GLN A 130 17.04 38.20 -11.60
N LEU A 131 17.80 37.36 -10.89
CA LEU A 131 19.12 37.73 -10.39
C LEU A 131 20.10 38.01 -11.53
N GLU A 132 20.10 37.18 -12.58
CA GLU A 132 20.93 37.39 -13.78
C GLU A 132 20.58 38.71 -14.50
N SER A 133 19.29 39.03 -14.60
CA SER A 133 18.83 40.31 -15.14
C SER A 133 19.31 41.50 -14.31
N ARG A 134 19.18 41.43 -12.98
CA ARG A 134 19.64 42.50 -12.06
C ARG A 134 21.15 42.70 -12.13
N ILE A 135 21.93 41.63 -12.25
CA ILE A 135 23.38 41.74 -12.44
C ILE A 135 23.69 42.52 -13.72
N THR A 136 23.00 42.20 -14.81
CA THR A 136 23.17 42.90 -16.11
C THR A 136 22.79 44.38 -16.01
N GLU A 137 21.69 44.70 -15.33
CA GLU A 137 21.25 46.07 -15.10
C GLU A 137 22.25 46.87 -14.25
N ILE A 138 22.77 46.27 -13.18
CA ILE A 138 23.81 46.88 -12.35
C ILE A 138 25.07 47.16 -13.18
N MET A 139 25.53 46.20 -13.98
CA MET A 139 26.71 46.41 -14.85
C MET A 139 26.51 47.59 -15.81
N LYS A 140 25.35 47.66 -16.49
CA LYS A 140 25.02 48.77 -17.40
C LYS A 140 24.94 50.12 -16.67
N THR A 141 24.38 50.13 -15.46
CA THR A 141 24.30 51.33 -14.63
C THR A 141 25.70 51.79 -14.20
N SER A 142 26.56 50.87 -13.77
CA SER A 142 27.96 51.16 -13.44
C SER A 142 28.72 51.75 -14.63
N GLU A 143 28.58 51.18 -15.83
CA GLU A 143 29.17 51.74 -17.05
C GLU A 143 28.71 53.19 -17.33
N SER A 144 27.43 53.47 -17.08
CA SER A 144 26.87 54.82 -17.25
C SER A 144 27.41 55.81 -16.21
N ILE A 145 27.57 55.35 -14.96
CA ILE A 145 28.19 56.16 -13.88
C ILE A 145 29.62 56.54 -14.25
N PHE A 146 30.43 55.61 -14.79
CA PHE A 146 31.80 55.93 -15.23
C PHE A 146 31.82 56.98 -16.35
N LYS A 147 30.89 56.92 -17.31
CA LYS A 147 30.78 57.93 -18.38
C LYS A 147 30.43 59.31 -17.82
N ILE A 148 29.49 59.37 -16.87
CA ILE A 148 29.09 60.62 -16.22
C ILE A 148 30.25 61.21 -15.39
N ASP A 149 30.98 60.37 -14.66
CA ASP A 149 32.18 60.79 -13.92
C ASP A 149 33.22 61.42 -14.84
N GLU A 150 33.47 60.81 -16.01
CA GLU A 150 34.41 61.35 -16.99
C GLU A 150 33.92 62.67 -17.59
N GLN A 151 32.63 62.78 -17.93
CA GLN A 151 32.02 64.03 -18.40
C GLN A 151 32.11 65.15 -17.34
N ASN A 152 31.84 64.85 -16.08
CA ASN A 152 31.96 65.82 -14.99
C ASN A 152 33.39 66.32 -14.82
N LYS A 153 34.40 65.45 -14.96
CA LYS A 153 35.82 65.86 -14.92
C LYS A 153 36.15 66.83 -16.07
N VAL A 154 35.68 66.55 -17.28
CA VAL A 154 35.87 67.43 -18.44
C VAL A 154 35.19 68.78 -18.23
N LEU A 155 33.91 68.79 -17.85
CA LEU A 155 33.15 70.01 -17.58
C LEU A 155 33.75 70.83 -16.44
N THR A 156 34.31 70.20 -15.41
CA THR A 156 34.99 70.90 -14.33
C THR A 156 36.26 71.61 -14.82
N LYS A 157 37.02 70.97 -15.72
CA LYS A 157 38.19 71.59 -16.36
C LYS A 157 37.78 72.75 -17.27
N GLU A 158 36.75 72.57 -18.09
CA GLU A 158 36.24 73.62 -18.98
C GLU A 158 35.71 74.82 -18.20
N ASN A 159 34.92 74.60 -17.14
CA ASN A 159 34.45 75.68 -16.26
C ASN A 159 35.62 76.44 -15.60
N HIS A 160 36.66 75.72 -15.15
CA HIS A 160 37.82 76.36 -14.58
C HIS A 160 38.57 77.21 -15.62
N GLN A 161 38.73 76.72 -16.84
CA GLN A 161 39.35 77.47 -17.93
C GLN A 161 38.56 78.73 -18.27
N LEU A 162 37.23 78.63 -18.40
CA LEU A 162 36.36 79.77 -18.67
C LEU A 162 36.40 80.83 -17.56
N ASP A 163 36.48 80.42 -16.28
CA ASP A 163 36.64 81.34 -15.15
C ASP A 163 37.98 82.10 -15.20
N VAL A 164 39.06 81.43 -15.61
CA VAL A 164 40.36 82.07 -15.83
C VAL A 164 40.30 83.07 -16.99
N ASP A 165 39.70 82.68 -18.11
CA ASP A 165 39.59 83.52 -19.30
C ASP A 165 38.73 84.78 -19.03
N LEU A 166 37.62 84.63 -18.28
CA LEU A 166 36.79 85.75 -17.86
C LEU A 166 37.54 86.74 -16.96
N LYS A 167 38.36 86.24 -16.01
CA LYS A 167 39.18 87.10 -15.15
C LYS A 167 40.28 87.82 -15.92
N ALA A 168 40.79 87.25 -17.01
CA ALA A 168 41.79 87.90 -17.85
C ALA A 168 41.22 89.02 -18.74
N LEU A 169 39.90 89.03 -18.96
CA LEU A 169 39.18 90.03 -19.75
C LEU A 169 38.63 91.21 -18.92
N GLN A 170 38.74 91.16 -17.59
CA GLN A 170 38.36 92.22 -16.65
C GLN A 170 39.57 93.01 -16.18
#